data_AF-A0AAE3XQP1-F1
#
_entry.id   AF-A0AAE3XQP1-F1
#
_cell.length_a   1.000
_cell.length_b   1.000
_cell.length_c   1.000
_cell.angle_alpha   90.00
_cell.angle_beta   90.00
_cell.angle_gamma   90.00
#
_symmetry.space_group_name_H-M   'P 1'
#
loop_
_entity.id
_entity.type
_entity.pdbx_description
1 polymer ?
#
loop_
_entity_poly.entity_id
_entity_poly.type
_entity_poly.pdbx_seq_one_letter_code
_entity_poly.pdbx_strand_id
1 'polypeptide(L)'
;MQRAYYEIIELPIYNELNWDMDLIIKCLEYLRLRISDKFSELPDTVEYDLLAMTSFTGGQYPVIGMYSENESDFDSVPSFSLMYELIEQWIDEIGIESLKKEALQIETIDWEDLKWYGSFPDRNQ
;
A
#
# COMPACT_ATOMS: atom_id res chain seq x y z
N MET A 1 19.19 10.18 -14.50
CA MET A 1 17.86 9.74 -14.05
C MET A 1 17.96 8.23 -13.93
N GLN A 2 18.15 7.71 -12.71
CA GLN A 2 18.02 6.27 -12.47
C GLN A 2 16.57 5.88 -12.78
N ARG A 3 16.37 4.73 -13.43
CA ARG A 3 15.03 4.16 -13.58
C ARG A 3 14.66 3.56 -12.23
N ALA A 4 13.64 4.12 -11.60
CA ALA A 4 12.96 3.47 -10.50
C ALA A 4 11.98 2.45 -11.06
N TYR A 5 11.83 1.34 -10.35
CA TYR A 5 10.87 0.28 -10.63
C TYR A 5 9.70 0.41 -9.67
N TYR A 6 8.48 0.27 -10.20
CA TYR A 6 7.26 0.55 -9.45
C TYR A 6 6.18 -0.46 -9.76
N GLU A 7 5.55 -1.00 -8.72
CA GLU A 7 4.36 -1.85 -8.84
C GLU A 7 3.32 -1.43 -7.80
N ILE A 8 2.05 -1.61 -8.15
CA ILE A 8 0.93 -1.24 -7.29
C ILE A 8 0.42 -2.48 -6.59
N ILE A 9 0.12 -2.35 -5.32
CA ILE A 9 -0.55 -3.34 -4.50
C ILE A 9 -1.95 -2.83 -4.20
N GLU A 10 -2.93 -3.36 -4.94
CA GLU A 10 -4.35 -3.08 -4.72
C GLU A 10 -4.94 -4.06 -3.72
N LEU A 11 -5.65 -3.58 -2.71
CA LEU A 11 -6.12 -4.43 -1.60
C LEU A 11 -7.65 -4.60 -1.60
N PRO A 12 -8.19 -5.78 -1.25
CA PRO A 12 -9.64 -6.03 -1.28
C PRO A 12 -10.46 -5.35 -0.16
N ILE A 13 -9.96 -4.29 0.48
CA ILE A 13 -10.60 -3.71 1.68
C ILE A 13 -11.67 -2.65 1.39
N TYR A 14 -11.71 -2.07 0.19
CA TYR A 14 -12.51 -0.85 -0.07
C TYR A 14 -14.02 -1.03 0.19
N ASN A 15 -14.60 -2.14 -0.28
CA ASN A 15 -16.02 -2.40 -0.09
C ASN A 15 -16.36 -2.71 1.37
N GLU A 16 -15.50 -3.45 2.07
CA GLU A 16 -15.68 -3.78 3.49
C GLU A 16 -15.56 -2.54 4.41
N LEU A 17 -14.81 -1.54 3.95
CA LEU A 17 -14.65 -0.25 4.60
C LEU A 17 -15.67 0.79 4.12
N ASN A 18 -16.68 0.39 3.34
CA ASN A 18 -17.71 1.28 2.79
C ASN A 18 -17.15 2.52 2.05
N TRP A 19 -15.98 2.38 1.42
CA TRP A 19 -15.31 3.48 0.73
C TRP A 19 -14.99 4.69 1.64
N ASP A 20 -14.86 4.48 2.96
CA ASP A 20 -14.35 5.49 3.90
C ASP A 20 -12.83 5.67 3.68
N MET A 21 -12.47 6.70 2.91
CA MET A 21 -11.11 6.89 2.41
C MET A 21 -10.09 7.13 3.52
N ASP A 22 -10.46 7.86 4.58
CA ASP A 22 -9.54 8.13 5.69
C ASP A 22 -9.29 6.85 6.50
N LEU A 23 -10.33 6.03 6.69
CA LEU A 23 -10.16 4.72 7.30
C LEU A 23 -9.34 3.78 6.41
N ILE A 24 -9.59 3.78 5.10
CA ILE A 24 -8.81 3.01 4.14
C ILE A 24 -7.33 3.40 4.23
N ILE A 25 -7.00 4.69 4.22
CA ILE A 25 -5.60 5.16 4.33
C ILE A 25 -4.94 4.67 5.60
N LYS A 26 -5.64 4.72 6.74
CA LYS A 26 -5.11 4.18 8.00
C LYS A 26 -4.85 2.67 7.92
N CYS A 27 -5.75 1.92 7.30
CA CYS A 27 -5.57 0.48 7.10
C CYS A 27 -4.41 0.18 6.15
N LEU A 28 -4.31 0.91 5.03
CA LEU A 28 -3.20 0.79 4.10
C LEU A 28 -1.88 1.15 4.75
N GLU A 29 -1.82 2.21 5.56
CA GLU A 29 -0.61 2.58 6.30
C GLU A 29 -0.21 1.51 7.30
N TYR A 30 -1.18 0.98 8.06
CA TYR A 30 -0.94 -0.11 8.99
C TYR A 30 -0.27 -1.31 8.30
N LEU A 31 -0.78 -1.69 7.11
CA LEU A 31 -0.25 -2.78 6.31
C LEU A 31 1.12 -2.42 5.73
N ARG A 32 1.25 -1.25 5.08
CA ARG A 32 2.47 -0.72 4.46
C ARG A 32 3.67 -0.79 5.40
N LEU A 33 3.50 -0.35 6.64
CA LEU A 33 4.55 -0.34 7.68
C LEU A 33 4.99 -1.74 8.12
N ARG A 34 4.25 -2.80 7.77
CA ARG A 34 4.44 -4.17 8.23
C ARG A 34 4.64 -5.18 7.10
N ILE A 35 4.60 -4.76 5.83
CA ILE A 35 4.79 -5.67 4.68
C ILE A 35 6.13 -6.40 4.79
N SER A 36 7.24 -5.67 4.99
CA SER A 36 8.57 -6.28 5.11
C SER A 36 8.69 -7.25 6.30
N ASP A 37 8.02 -6.95 7.41
CA ASP A 37 8.01 -7.83 8.59
C ASP A 37 7.22 -9.12 8.33
N LYS A 38 6.10 -9.01 7.59
CA LYS A 38 5.24 -10.15 7.26
C LYS A 38 5.86 -11.04 6.19
N PHE A 39 6.51 -10.44 5.19
CA PHE A 39 7.09 -11.11 4.04
C PHE A 39 8.61 -10.89 4.02
N SER A 40 9.28 -11.54 4.97
CA SER A 40 10.74 -11.43 5.18
C SER A 40 11.61 -11.86 3.99
N GLU A 41 11.00 -12.53 3.01
CA GLU A 41 11.62 -12.91 1.74
C GLU A 41 11.72 -11.74 0.74
N LEU A 42 11.02 -10.63 0.97
CA LEU A 42 11.12 -9.43 0.15
C LEU A 42 12.47 -8.73 0.38
N PRO A 43 13.11 -8.17 -0.66
CA PRO A 43 14.37 -7.46 -0.49
C PRO A 43 14.24 -6.24 0.43
N ASP A 44 15.22 -6.05 1.31
CA ASP A 44 15.28 -4.89 2.23
C ASP A 44 15.35 -3.54 1.51
N THR A 45 15.75 -3.53 0.24
CA THR A 45 15.85 -2.34 -0.62
C THR A 45 14.51 -1.94 -1.22
N VAL A 46 13.49 -2.78 -1.12
CA VAL A 46 12.13 -2.46 -1.55
C VAL A 46 11.46 -1.60 -0.48
N GLU A 47 11.00 -0.45 -0.92
CA GLU A 47 10.31 0.51 -0.07
C GLU A 47 8.85 0.63 -0.51
N TYR A 48 8.00 1.15 0.37
CA TYR A 48 6.56 1.18 0.15
C TYR A 48 5.99 2.56 0.39
N ASP A 49 5.05 2.97 -0.46
CA ASP A 49 4.35 4.25 -0.38
C ASP A 49 2.84 4.02 -0.33
N LEU A 50 2.12 4.99 0.20
CA LEU A 50 0.73 5.22 -0.15
C LEU A 50 0.68 6.07 -1.41
N LEU A 51 -0.22 5.75 -2.33
CA LEU A 51 -0.43 6.53 -3.56
C LEU A 51 -1.88 6.89 -3.77
N ALA A 52 -2.14 8.08 -4.31
CA ALA A 52 -3.44 8.41 -4.90
C ALA A 52 -3.49 7.95 -6.37
N MET A 53 -4.19 6.85 -6.62
CA MET A 53 -4.38 6.31 -7.97
C MET A 53 -5.66 6.80 -8.61
N THR A 54 -5.64 7.02 -9.92
CA THR A 54 -6.83 7.34 -10.72
C THR A 54 -7.30 6.07 -11.44
N SER A 55 -8.51 5.63 -11.15
CA SER A 55 -9.14 4.51 -11.84
C SER A 55 -9.46 4.83 -13.30
N PHE A 56 -9.75 3.80 -14.10
CA PHE A 56 -10.17 3.97 -15.49
C PHE A 56 -11.44 4.82 -15.66
N THR A 57 -12.28 4.91 -14.63
CA THR A 57 -13.50 5.73 -14.65
C THR A 57 -13.27 7.16 -14.16
N GLY A 58 -12.03 7.51 -13.81
CA GLY A 58 -11.63 8.84 -13.32
C GLY A 58 -11.79 9.04 -11.82
N GLY A 59 -12.28 8.04 -11.08
CA GLY A 59 -12.35 8.10 -9.62
C GLY A 59 -10.98 7.87 -9.00
N GLN A 60 -10.61 8.66 -7.99
CA GLN A 60 -9.35 8.46 -7.28
C GLN A 60 -9.54 7.59 -6.03
N TYR A 61 -8.53 6.79 -5.70
CA TYR A 61 -8.51 5.94 -4.52
C TYR A 61 -7.06 5.70 -4.03
N PRO A 62 -6.87 5.49 -2.72
CA PRO A 62 -5.55 5.23 -2.17
C PRO A 62 -5.15 3.76 -2.42
N VAL A 63 -3.87 3.51 -2.69
CA VAL A 63 -3.28 2.16 -2.80
C VAL A 63 -1.94 2.12 -2.09
N ILE A 64 -1.37 0.93 -1.91
CA ILE A 64 0.05 0.79 -1.59
C ILE A 64 0.82 0.66 -2.90
N GLY A 65 1.94 1.37 -3.01
CA GLY A 65 2.89 1.17 -4.09
C GLY A 65 4.22 0.67 -3.55
N MET A 66 4.93 -0.07 -4.39
CA MET A 66 6.17 -0.75 -4.07
C MET A 66 7.25 -0.23 -5.01
N TYR A 67 8.36 0.21 -4.43
CA TYR A 67 9.40 0.98 -5.08
C TYR A 67 10.75 0.31 -4.87
N SER A 68 11.58 0.26 -5.91
CA SER A 68 12.99 -0.04 -5.79
C SER A 68 13.83 0.72 -6.81
N GLU A 69 14.99 1.20 -6.39
CA GLU A 69 16.02 1.75 -7.29
C GLU A 69 16.88 0.65 -7.94
N ASN A 70 16.79 -0.58 -7.42
CA ASN A 70 17.54 -1.71 -7.90
C ASN A 70 16.65 -2.67 -8.70
N GLU A 71 16.89 -2.74 -10.01
CA GLU A 71 16.21 -3.64 -10.94
C GLU A 71 16.27 -5.10 -10.47
N SER A 72 17.43 -5.59 -10.02
CA SER A 72 17.58 -7.00 -9.65
C SER A 72 16.77 -7.36 -8.41
N ASP A 73 16.67 -6.42 -7.47
CA ASP A 73 15.89 -6.61 -6.26
C ASP A 73 14.40 -6.55 -6.62
N PHE A 74 14.01 -5.62 -7.47
CA PHE A 74 12.63 -5.53 -7.96
C PHE A 74 12.21 -6.79 -8.75
N ASP A 75 13.08 -7.35 -9.58
CA ASP A 75 12.82 -8.59 -10.32
C ASP A 75 12.65 -9.82 -9.41
N SER A 76 13.12 -9.73 -8.15
CA SER A 76 12.96 -10.80 -7.16
C SER A 76 11.66 -10.69 -6.36
N VAL A 77 10.96 -9.57 -6.48
CA VAL A 77 9.65 -9.36 -5.86
C VAL A 77 8.61 -10.29 -6.51
N PRO A 78 7.69 -10.89 -5.71
CA PRO A 78 6.59 -11.67 -6.26
C PRO A 78 5.75 -10.85 -7.24
N SER A 79 5.20 -11.50 -8.27
CA SER A 79 4.33 -10.83 -9.24
C SER A 79 3.10 -10.21 -8.57
N PHE A 80 2.50 -9.19 -9.21
CA PHE A 80 1.22 -8.59 -8.82
C PHE A 80 0.20 -9.59 -8.25
N SER A 81 -0.10 -10.65 -9.01
CA SER A 81 -1.11 -11.65 -8.62
C SER A 81 -0.74 -12.38 -7.34
N LEU A 82 0.54 -12.72 -7.15
CA LEU A 82 0.99 -13.42 -5.96
C LEU A 82 1.01 -12.48 -4.75
N MET A 83 1.49 -11.23 -4.92
CA MET A 83 1.43 -10.22 -3.86
C MET A 83 -0.01 -9.93 -3.41
N TYR A 84 -0.94 -9.84 -4.36
CA TYR A 84 -2.36 -9.67 -4.08
C TYR A 84 -2.90 -10.84 -3.22
N GLU A 85 -2.68 -12.08 -3.65
CA GLU A 85 -3.13 -13.27 -2.91
C GLU A 85 -2.53 -13.36 -1.50
N LEU A 86 -1.24 -13.05 -1.36
CA LEU A 86 -0.55 -13.07 -0.08
C LEU A 86 -1.09 -12.03 0.91
N ILE A 87 -1.37 -10.81 0.43
CA ILE A 87 -1.90 -9.76 1.30
C ILE A 87 -3.38 -9.96 1.58
N GLU A 88 -4.17 -10.46 0.63
CA GLU A 88 -5.56 -10.87 0.84
C GLU A 88 -5.64 -11.93 1.97
N GLN A 89 -4.83 -12.99 1.89
CA GLN A 89 -4.75 -14.00 2.95
C GLN A 89 -4.33 -13.41 4.29
N TRP A 90 -3.37 -12.46 4.29
CA TRP A 90 -2.96 -11.80 5.52
C TRP A 90 -4.07 -10.93 6.14
N ILE A 91 -4.84 -10.22 5.31
CA ILE A 91 -6.00 -9.45 5.76
C ILE A 91 -7.06 -10.40 6.35
N ASP A 92 -7.32 -11.54 5.71
CA ASP A 92 -8.23 -12.57 6.21
C ASP A 92 -7.78 -13.13 7.57
N GLU A 93 -6.47 -13.38 7.74
CA GLU A 93 -5.88 -13.83 9.01
C GLU A 93 -6.05 -12.82 10.14
N ILE A 94 -5.89 -11.52 9.85
CA ILE A 94 -6.11 -10.44 10.82
C ILE A 94 -7.60 -10.27 11.13
N GLY A 95 -8.43 -10.33 10.09
CA GLY A 95 -9.84 -9.97 10.10
C GLY A 95 -10.08 -8.46 10.02
N ILE A 96 -11.06 -8.04 9.23
CA ILE A 96 -11.30 -6.62 8.92
C ILE A 96 -11.53 -5.75 10.16
N GLU A 97 -12.23 -6.24 11.17
CA GLU A 97 -12.52 -5.47 12.40
C GLU A 97 -11.27 -5.27 13.26
N SER A 98 -10.38 -6.26 13.32
CA SER A 98 -9.08 -6.11 13.98
C SER A 98 -8.20 -5.14 13.22
N LEU A 99 -8.17 -5.23 11.88
CA LEU A 99 -7.41 -4.31 11.03
C LEU A 99 -7.84 -2.87 11.26
N LYS A 100 -9.15 -2.58 11.24
CA LYS A 100 -9.69 -1.25 11.57
C LYS A 100 -9.21 -0.75 12.93
N LYS A 101 -9.30 -1.61 13.96
CA LYS A 101 -8.95 -1.24 15.33
C LYS A 101 -7.46 -0.89 15.47
N GLU A 102 -6.58 -1.66 14.85
CA GLU A 102 -5.14 -1.39 14.89
C GLU A 102 -4.78 -0.18 14.03
N ALA A 103 -5.39 -0.03 12.86
CA ALA A 103 -5.20 1.10 11.96
C ALA A 103 -5.56 2.45 12.60
N LEU A 104 -6.57 2.50 13.46
CA LEU A 104 -6.95 3.72 14.18
C LEU A 104 -5.85 4.25 15.12
N GLN A 105 -4.88 3.41 15.51
CA GLN A 105 -3.75 3.80 16.35
C GLN A 105 -2.58 4.39 15.55
N ILE A 106 -2.64 4.31 14.22
CA ILE A 106 -1.58 4.80 13.33
C ILE A 106 -1.82 6.28 13.01
N GLU A 107 -0.78 7.08 13.25
CA GLU A 107 -0.70 8.45 12.74
C GLU A 107 -0.28 8.40 11.27
N THR A 108 -1.07 9.03 10.41
CA THR A 108 -0.84 9.13 8.97
C THR A 108 -1.63 10.31 8.43
N ILE A 109 -1.37 10.67 7.17
CA ILE A 109 -2.09 11.72 6.47
C ILE A 109 -3.54 11.33 6.19
N ASP A 110 -4.38 12.31 5.89
CA ASP A 110 -5.76 12.07 5.43
C ASP A 110 -5.85 11.92 3.90
N TRP A 111 -7.05 11.65 3.40
CA TRP A 111 -7.27 11.45 1.97
C TRP A 111 -7.10 12.71 1.12
N GLU A 112 -7.45 13.88 1.65
CA GLU A 112 -7.27 15.13 0.92
C GLU A 112 -5.78 15.45 0.76
N ASP A 113 -5.00 15.25 1.82
CA ASP A 113 -3.55 15.39 1.80
C ASP A 113 -2.91 14.39 0.82
N LEU A 114 -3.28 13.11 0.86
CA LEU A 114 -2.71 12.12 -0.05
C LEU A 114 -3.01 12.43 -1.52
N LYS A 115 -4.23 12.89 -1.85
CA LYS A 115 -4.56 13.35 -3.20
C LYS A 115 -3.72 14.55 -3.64
N TRP A 116 -3.44 15.47 -2.72
CA TRP A 116 -2.65 16.66 -3.01
C TRP A 116 -1.18 16.31 -3.28
N TYR A 117 -0.58 15.49 -2.43
CA TYR A 117 0.82 15.09 -2.57
C TYR A 117 1.05 14.04 -3.66
N GLY A 118 0.05 13.19 -3.93
CA GLY A 118 0.14 12.07 -4.86
C GLY A 118 0.77 10.82 -4.25
N SER A 119 1.71 10.98 -3.31
CA SER A 119 2.34 9.88 -2.57
C SER A 119 2.66 10.23 -1.12
N PHE A 120 2.77 9.20 -0.27
CA PHE A 120 3.26 9.32 1.11
C PHE A 120 4.11 8.10 1.52
N PRO A 121 5.32 8.28 2.09
CA PRO A 121 6.01 9.57 2.26
C PRO A 121 6.33 10.24 0.91
N ASP A 122 6.51 11.56 0.92
CA ASP A 122 6.90 12.29 -0.29
C ASP A 122 8.36 11.99 -0.61
N ARG A 123 8.60 11.32 -1.76
CA ARG A 123 9.94 10.97 -2.25
C ARG A 123 10.59 12.06 -3.10
N ASN A 124 9.85 13.11 -3.46
CA ASN A 124 10.32 14.19 -4.33
C ASN A 124 10.85 15.40 -3.56
N GLN A 125 11.04 15.29 -2.24
CA GLN A 125 11.63 16.32 -1.38
C GLN A 125 13.11 16.07 -1.09
#